data_AF-A0AAW1TG80-F1
#
_entry.id   AF-A0AAW1TG80-F1
#
_cell.length_a   1.000
_cell.length_b   1.000
_cell.length_c   1.000
_cell.angle_alpha   90.00
_cell.angle_beta   90.00
_cell.angle_gamma   90.00
#
_symmetry.space_group_name_H-M   'P 1'
#
loop_
_entity.id
_entity.type
_entity.pdbx_description
1 polymer ?
#
loop_
_entity_poly.entity_id
_entity_poly.type
_entity_poly.pdbx_seq_one_letter_code
_entity_poly.pdbx_strand_id
1 'polypeptide(L)'
;MSGSKMTEEDKALVQKIFGLLDEGDTGEISKESAAVMLDSFGFQTNRLALPEGRLGLARILEIISGATSNASEQKDLVHAFRLFSDQPLPSRSISVPRLQTALASLRLASAREISKLVEQLELDTARLLNYHRLVQQYVYEQ
;
A
#
# COMPACT_ATOMS: atom_id res chain seq x y z
N MET A 1 -9.22 7.25 -13.61
CA MET A 1 -9.75 8.14 -12.55
C MET A 1 -8.77 8.09 -11.39
N SER A 2 -8.56 9.24 -10.77
CA SER A 2 -7.40 9.70 -9.99
C SER A 2 -6.81 8.73 -8.97
N GLY A 3 -5.56 8.32 -9.21
CA GLY A 3 -4.63 8.02 -8.12
C GLY A 3 -4.48 9.27 -7.27
N SER A 4 -4.67 9.14 -5.97
CA SER A 4 -4.66 10.28 -5.03
C SER A 4 -3.24 10.80 -4.87
N LYS A 5 -2.80 11.63 -5.82
CA LYS A 5 -1.61 12.46 -5.67
C LYS A 5 -1.89 13.50 -4.59
N MET A 6 -0.95 13.64 -3.66
CA MET A 6 -0.95 14.71 -2.65
C MET A 6 -1.26 16.06 -3.32
N THR A 7 -2.30 16.74 -2.85
CA THR A 7 -2.73 18.02 -3.42
C THR A 7 -1.76 19.13 -3.03
N GLU A 8 -1.74 20.24 -3.78
CA GLU A 8 -0.91 21.41 -3.39
C GLU A 8 -1.31 21.97 -2.02
N GLU A 9 -2.58 21.82 -1.63
CA GLU A 9 -3.08 22.17 -0.30
C GLU A 9 -2.49 21.27 0.80
N ASP A 10 -2.39 19.96 0.54
CA ASP A 10 -1.76 19.01 1.45
C ASP A 10 -0.26 19.34 1.62
N LYS A 11 0.44 19.69 0.54
CA LYS A 11 1.85 20.09 0.61
C LYS A 11 2.06 21.34 1.45
N ALA A 12 1.20 22.34 1.27
CA ALA A 12 1.25 23.57 2.03
C ALA A 12 0.99 23.32 3.54
N LEU A 13 0.06 22.41 3.85
CA LEU A 13 -0.23 22.03 5.24
C LEU A 13 0.95 21.27 5.87
N VAL A 14 1.56 20.34 5.15
CA VAL A 14 2.78 19.61 5.56
C VAL A 14 3.91 20.61 5.83
N GLN A 15 4.15 21.54 4.92
CA GLN A 15 5.19 22.57 5.09
C GLN A 15 4.95 23.46 6.32
N LYS A 16 3.69 23.83 6.57
CA LYS A 16 3.33 24.65 7.74
C LYS A 16 3.56 23.90 9.06
N ILE A 17 3.17 22.63 9.14
CA ILE A 17 3.37 21.82 10.35
C ILE A 17 4.85 21.52 10.55
N PHE A 18 5.60 21.26 9.47
CA PHE A 18 7.04 21.09 9.53
C PHE A 18 7.73 22.31 10.15
N GLY A 19 7.39 23.52 9.69
CA GLY A 19 7.95 24.75 10.23
C GLY A 19 7.58 25.03 11.70
N LEU A 20 6.47 24.46 12.20
CA LEU A 20 6.13 24.53 13.63
C LEU A 20 6.98 23.57 14.48
N LEU A 21 7.45 22.48 13.89
CA LEU A 21 8.22 21.43 14.58
C LEU A 21 9.73 21.61 14.44
N ASP A 22 10.18 22.38 13.44
CA ASP A 22 11.58 22.80 13.27
C ASP A 22 11.89 23.98 14.19
N GLU A 23 11.87 23.70 15.50
CA GLU A 23 12.25 24.63 16.56
C GLU A 23 13.74 24.99 16.44
N GLY A 24 14.07 25.92 15.54
CA GLY A 24 15.43 26.38 15.27
C GLY A 24 15.72 26.74 13.83
N ASP A 25 14.76 26.60 12.90
CA ASP A 25 14.96 26.85 11.46
C ASP A 25 16.18 26.09 10.91
N THR A 26 16.35 24.86 11.41
CA THR A 26 17.47 23.99 11.05
C THR A 26 17.24 23.30 9.72
N GLY A 27 16.01 23.34 9.21
CA GLY A 27 15.55 22.60 8.04
C GLY A 27 15.29 21.13 8.34
N GLU A 28 15.35 20.69 9.60
CA GLU A 28 15.25 19.28 10.00
C GLU A 28 14.56 19.07 11.36
N ILE A 29 13.58 18.17 11.41
CA ILE A 29 12.87 17.79 12.64
C ILE A 29 13.29 16.40 13.13
N SER A 30 13.14 16.09 14.41
CA SER A 30 13.45 14.75 14.91
C SER A 30 12.47 13.70 14.37
N LYS A 31 12.86 12.42 14.43
CA LYS A 31 11.99 11.28 14.11
C LYS A 31 10.67 11.30 14.89
N GLU A 32 10.71 11.66 16.17
CA GLU A 32 9.53 11.75 17.02
C GLU A 32 8.59 12.86 16.54
N SER A 33 9.13 14.03 16.21
CA SER A 33 8.34 15.13 15.65
C SER A 33 7.76 14.77 14.28
N ALA A 34 8.53 14.09 13.43
CA ALA A 34 8.05 13.59 12.14
C ALA A 34 6.93 12.55 12.31
N ALA A 35 7.00 11.69 13.34
CA ALA A 35 5.92 10.75 13.64
C ALA A 35 4.64 11.48 14.06
N VAL A 36 4.73 12.42 15.02
CA VAL A 36 3.58 13.23 15.46
C VAL A 36 2.92 13.96 14.29
N MET A 37 3.73 14.52 13.40
CA MET A 37 3.27 15.16 12.18
C MET A 37 2.48 14.19 11.29
N LEU A 38 3.05 13.04 10.95
CA LEU A 38 2.44 12.05 10.07
C LEU A 38 1.14 11.46 10.65
N ASP A 39 1.11 11.20 11.95
CA ASP A 39 -0.11 10.75 12.64
C ASP A 39 -1.22 11.81 12.57
N SER A 40 -0.87 13.10 12.61
CA SER A 40 -1.84 14.21 12.47
C SER A 40 -2.49 14.27 11.10
N PHE A 41 -1.83 13.73 10.07
CA PHE A 41 -2.38 13.54 8.72
C PHE A 41 -3.07 12.18 8.53
N GLY A 42 -3.18 11.37 9.60
CA GLY A 42 -3.81 10.05 9.57
C GLY A 42 -2.93 8.94 8.97
N PHE A 43 -1.64 9.20 8.75
CA PHE A 43 -0.69 8.16 8.38
C PHE A 43 -0.32 7.36 9.63
N GLN A 44 -0.59 6.06 9.63
CA GLN A 44 -0.20 5.19 10.75
C GLN A 44 1.33 5.03 10.79
N THR A 45 2.01 5.85 11.60
CA THR A 45 3.48 5.87 11.71
C THR A 45 4.08 4.55 12.17
N ASN A 46 3.36 3.76 12.95
CA ASN A 46 3.74 2.39 13.32
C ASN A 46 3.94 1.45 12.11
N ARG A 47 3.46 1.85 10.92
CA ARG A 47 3.62 1.13 9.65
C ARG A 47 4.57 1.83 8.67
N LEU A 48 5.09 3.00 9.03
CA LEU A 48 6.05 3.75 8.24
C LEU A 48 7.43 3.56 8.85
N ALA A 49 8.36 3.01 8.06
CA ALA A 49 9.76 2.95 8.45
C ALA A 49 10.36 4.36 8.41
N LEU A 50 10.21 5.12 9.50
CA LEU A 50 10.83 6.43 9.63
C LEU A 50 12.34 6.26 9.84
N PRO A 51 13.19 6.92 9.03
CA PRO A 51 14.64 6.93 9.22
C PRO A 51 15.00 7.41 10.63
N GLU A 52 16.04 6.79 11.22
CA GLU A 52 16.63 7.28 12.46
C GLU A 52 17.28 8.66 12.25
N GLY A 53 17.22 9.51 13.27
CA GLY A 53 17.84 10.83 13.26
C GLY A 53 16.88 11.97 12.92
N ARG A 54 17.42 13.01 12.26
CA ARG A 54 16.67 14.21 11.85
C ARG A 54 16.24 14.11 10.39
N LEU A 55 15.06 14.62 10.09
CA LEU A 55 14.38 14.48 8.82
C LEU A 55 14.07 15.86 8.27
N GLY A 56 14.56 16.13 7.06
CA GLY A 56 14.18 17.32 6.31
C GLY A 56 12.80 17.19 5.68
N LEU A 57 12.20 18.34 5.32
CA LEU A 57 10.88 18.41 4.69
C LEU A 57 10.77 17.56 3.42
N ALA A 58 11.81 17.58 2.57
CA ALA A 58 11.84 16.77 1.34
C ALA A 58 11.67 15.27 1.64
N ARG A 59 12.35 14.77 2.68
CA ARG A 59 12.27 13.36 3.06
C ARG A 59 10.90 12.97 3.61
N ILE A 60 10.25 13.88 4.34
CA ILE A 60 8.88 13.66 4.85
C ILE A 60 7.87 13.64 3.70
N LEU A 61 8.00 14.55 2.73
CA LEU A 61 7.16 14.58 1.53
C LEU A 61 7.32 13.29 0.70
N GLU A 62 8.53 12.74 0.61
CA GLU A 62 8.78 11.43 -0.02
C GLU A 62 8.06 10.30 0.73
N ILE A 63 8.13 10.27 2.07
CA ILE A 63 7.46 9.25 2.89
C ILE A 63 5.95 9.31 2.70
N ILE A 64 5.37 10.52 2.71
CA ILE A 64 3.93 10.73 2.47
C ILE A 64 3.54 10.30 1.05
N SER A 65 4.34 10.67 0.05
CA SER A 65 4.09 10.33 -1.36
C SER A 65 4.20 8.82 -1.61
N GLY A 66 5.16 8.15 -0.97
CA GLY A 66 5.29 6.69 -1.01
C GLY A 66 4.13 5.99 -0.32
N ALA A 67 3.76 6.46 0.87
CA ALA A 67 2.64 5.88 1.63
C ALA A 67 1.29 6.00 0.91
N THR A 68 1.03 7.14 0.26
CA THR A 68 -0.18 7.37 -0.53
C THR A 68 -0.22 6.56 -1.82
N SER A 69 0.93 6.41 -2.50
CA SER A 69 1.05 5.56 -3.70
C SER A 69 0.79 4.10 -3.35
N ASN A 70 1.45 3.58 -2.30
CA ASN A 70 1.31 2.21 -1.83
C ASN A 70 -0.12 1.91 -1.37
N ALA A 71 -0.77 2.84 -0.67
CA ALA A 71 -2.17 2.69 -0.26
C ALA A 71 -3.15 2.71 -1.45
N SER A 72 -2.89 3.53 -2.47
CA SER A 72 -3.68 3.56 -3.70
C SER A 72 -3.49 2.27 -4.51
N GLU A 73 -2.25 1.83 -4.73
CA GLU A 73 -1.92 0.59 -5.42
C GLU A 73 -2.51 -0.62 -4.71
N GLN A 74 -2.41 -0.68 -3.38
CA GLN A 74 -3.06 -1.72 -2.59
C GLN A 74 -4.57 -1.73 -2.83
N LYS A 75 -5.23 -0.56 -2.80
CA LYS A 75 -6.68 -0.46 -2.99
C LYS A 75 -7.09 -0.89 -4.41
N ASP A 76 -6.32 -0.49 -5.42
CA ASP A 76 -6.58 -0.82 -6.83
C ASP A 76 -6.38 -2.32 -7.09
N LEU A 77 -5.33 -2.93 -6.55
CA LEU A 77 -5.08 -4.37 -6.63
C LEU A 77 -6.16 -5.17 -5.90
N VAL A 78 -6.53 -4.78 -4.68
CA VAL A 78 -7.63 -5.43 -3.93
C VAL A 78 -8.95 -5.32 -4.68
N HIS A 79 -9.22 -4.18 -5.32
CA HIS A 79 -10.41 -4.01 -6.15
C HIS A 79 -10.38 -4.90 -7.40
N ALA A 80 -9.23 -5.03 -8.07
CA ALA A 80 -9.05 -5.92 -9.20
C ALA A 80 -9.34 -7.38 -8.82
N PHE A 81 -8.80 -7.87 -7.69
CA PHE A 81 -9.10 -9.22 -7.21
C PHE A 81 -10.59 -9.42 -6.87
N ARG A 82 -11.24 -8.38 -6.33
CA ARG A 82 -12.68 -8.43 -5.99
C ARG A 82 -13.56 -8.65 -7.23
N LEU A 83 -13.19 -8.12 -8.40
CA LEU A 83 -13.93 -8.34 -9.65
C LEU A 83 -14.00 -9.83 -10.02
N PHE A 84 -13.01 -10.61 -9.59
CA PHE A 84 -12.90 -12.03 -9.90
C PHE A 84 -13.31 -12.94 -8.74
N SER A 85 -13.35 -12.45 -7.49
CA SER A 85 -13.71 -13.26 -6.31
C SER A 85 -15.15 -13.82 -6.38
N ASP A 86 -15.34 -15.06 -5.90
CA ASP A 86 -16.66 -15.69 -5.84
C ASP A 86 -17.49 -15.12 -4.67
N GLN A 87 -18.72 -14.70 -4.95
CA GLN A 87 -19.74 -14.52 -3.91
C GLN A 87 -20.47 -15.86 -3.74
N PRO A 88 -20.65 -16.41 -2.53
CA PRO A 88 -20.52 -15.78 -1.21
C PRO A 88 -19.30 -16.29 -0.40
N LEU A 89 -18.07 -16.24 -0.94
CA LEU A 89 -16.90 -16.58 -0.15
C LEU A 89 -16.64 -15.55 0.97
N PRO A 90 -15.87 -15.91 2.01
CA PRO A 90 -15.38 -14.95 2.99
C PRO A 90 -14.80 -13.71 2.30
N SER A 91 -15.09 -12.53 2.85
CA SER A 91 -14.57 -11.29 2.28
C SER A 91 -13.05 -11.40 2.12
N ARG A 92 -12.53 -11.03 0.95
CA ARG A 92 -11.08 -11.01 0.64
C ARG A 92 -10.44 -12.35 0.25
N SER A 93 -11.25 -13.34 -0.11
CA SER A 93 -10.78 -14.65 -0.62
C SER A 93 -11.22 -14.92 -2.06
N ILE A 94 -10.39 -15.64 -2.82
CA ILE A 94 -10.72 -16.17 -4.15
C ILE A 94 -10.37 -17.66 -4.21
N SER A 95 -11.26 -18.47 -4.80
CA SER A 95 -10.99 -19.90 -4.99
C SER A 95 -9.95 -20.13 -6.09
N VAL A 96 -9.15 -21.19 -5.97
CA VAL A 96 -8.16 -21.57 -6.99
C VAL A 96 -8.77 -21.71 -8.40
N PRO A 97 -9.90 -22.42 -8.61
CA PRO A 97 -10.51 -22.54 -9.94
C PRO A 97 -10.91 -21.18 -10.53
N ARG A 98 -11.41 -20.28 -9.68
CA ARG A 98 -11.82 -18.94 -10.10
C ARG A 98 -10.63 -18.06 -10.46
N LEU A 99 -9.56 -18.13 -9.67
CA LEU A 99 -8.30 -17.45 -9.95
C LEU A 99 -7.70 -17.91 -11.29
N GLN A 100 -7.67 -19.22 -11.54
CA GLN A 100 -7.20 -19.78 -12.82
C GLN A 100 -8.04 -19.29 -14.00
N THR A 101 -9.36 -19.24 -13.82
CA THR A 101 -10.29 -18.72 -14.84
C THR A 101 -10.05 -17.23 -15.12
N ALA A 102 -9.85 -16.43 -14.07
CA ALA A 102 -9.54 -15.01 -14.20
C ALA A 102 -8.22 -14.79 -14.95
N LEU A 103 -7.16 -15.48 -14.57
CA LEU A 103 -5.85 -15.39 -15.23
C LEU A 103 -5.92 -15.85 -16.69
N ALA A 104 -6.66 -16.92 -16.98
CA ALA A 104 -6.87 -17.40 -18.35
C ALA A 104 -7.64 -16.39 -19.21
N SER A 105 -8.60 -15.67 -18.63
CA SER A 105 -9.39 -14.65 -19.33
C SER A 105 -8.55 -13.46 -19.80
N LEU A 106 -7.46 -13.16 -19.09
CA LEU A 106 -6.53 -12.09 -19.46
C LEU A 106 -5.60 -12.48 -20.62
N ARG A 107 -5.55 -13.78 -21.00
CA ARG A 107 -4.69 -14.32 -22.07
C ARG A 107 -3.20 -13.96 -21.92
N LEU A 108 -2.75 -13.75 -20.67
CA LEU A 108 -1.36 -13.36 -20.35
C LEU A 108 -0.42 -14.56 -20.22
N ALA A 109 -0.96 -15.76 -20.00
CA ALA A 109 -0.19 -16.98 -19.77
C ALA A 109 -0.97 -18.22 -20.24
N SER A 110 -0.26 -19.30 -20.57
CA SER A 110 -0.86 -20.60 -20.86
C SER A 110 -1.45 -21.25 -19.60
N ALA A 111 -2.39 -22.18 -19.77
CA ALA A 111 -2.98 -22.91 -18.64
C ALA A 111 -1.93 -23.62 -17.75
N ARG A 112 -0.82 -24.09 -18.36
CA ARG A 112 0.29 -24.73 -17.64
C ARG A 112 1.06 -23.72 -16.80
N GLU A 113 1.32 -22.53 -17.32
CA GLU A 113 2.00 -21.45 -16.59
C GLU A 113 1.12 -20.92 -15.46
N ILE A 114 -0.18 -20.74 -15.72
CA ILE A 114 -1.16 -20.35 -14.70
C ILE A 114 -1.19 -21.37 -13.56
N SER A 115 -1.19 -22.66 -13.87
CA SER A 115 -1.19 -23.71 -12.83
C SER A 115 0.07 -23.64 -11.96
N LYS A 116 1.25 -23.47 -12.57
CA LYS A 116 2.51 -23.28 -11.85
C LYS A 116 2.51 -22.02 -10.98
N LEU A 117 1.98 -20.91 -11.47
CA LEU A 117 1.88 -19.66 -10.71
C LEU A 117 0.98 -19.84 -9.49
N VAL A 118 -0.15 -20.54 -9.64
CA VAL A 118 -1.08 -20.77 -8.54
C VAL A 118 -0.51 -21.74 -7.49
N GLU A 119 0.33 -22.71 -7.89
CA GLU A 119 1.05 -23.59 -6.97
C GLU A 119 2.06 -22.87 -6.07
N GLN A 120 2.55 -21.71 -6.49
CA GLN A 120 3.48 -20.88 -5.71
C GLN A 120 2.79 -19.98 -4.68
N LEU A 121 1.46 -19.90 -4.72
CA LEU A 121 0.70 -19.02 -3.83
C LEU A 121 0.45 -19.69 -2.48
N GLU A 122 0.57 -18.90 -1.41
CA GLU A 122 0.10 -19.32 -0.08
C GLU A 122 -1.43 -19.40 -0.06
N LEU A 123 -1.94 -20.62 0.05
CA LEU A 123 -3.38 -20.90 0.17
C LEU A 123 -3.73 -21.26 1.61
N ASP A 124 -4.96 -20.95 2.03
CA ASP A 124 -5.50 -21.44 3.30
C ASP A 124 -5.87 -22.93 3.24
N THR A 125 -6.32 -23.49 4.37
CA THR A 125 -6.71 -24.91 4.49
C THR A 125 -7.91 -25.29 3.60
N ALA A 126 -8.69 -24.31 3.14
CA ALA A 126 -9.80 -24.48 2.22
C ALA A 126 -9.39 -24.29 0.74
N ARG A 127 -8.08 -24.17 0.46
CA ARG A 127 -7.52 -23.87 -0.86
C ARG A 127 -8.03 -22.54 -1.44
N LEU A 128 -8.22 -21.55 -0.59
CA LEU A 128 -8.54 -20.18 -0.98
C LEU A 128 -7.30 -19.31 -0.88
N LEU A 129 -7.14 -18.42 -1.85
CA LEU A 129 -6.16 -17.36 -1.78
C LEU A 129 -6.76 -16.17 -1.03
N ASN A 130 -6.13 -15.75 0.07
CA ASN A 130 -6.42 -14.47 0.71
C ASN A 130 -5.68 -13.35 -0.04
N TYR A 131 -6.34 -12.76 -1.03
CA TYR A 131 -5.72 -11.77 -1.90
C TYR A 131 -5.41 -10.45 -1.16
N HIS A 132 -6.09 -10.16 -0.05
CA HIS A 132 -5.75 -8.98 0.75
C HIS A 132 -4.40 -9.13 1.45
N ARG A 133 -4.10 -10.32 1.99
CA ARG A 133 -2.80 -10.62 2.59
C ARG A 133 -1.69 -10.62 1.53
N LEU A 134 -1.95 -11.20 0.36
CA LEU A 134 -0.99 -11.21 -0.75
C LEU A 134 -0.61 -9.78 -1.19
N VAL A 135 -1.60 -8.91 -1.37
CA VAL A 135 -1.34 -7.51 -1.77
C VAL A 135 -0.59 -6.76 -0.66
N GLN A 136 -0.88 -7.03 0.62
CA GLN A 136 -0.10 -6.45 1.72
C GLN A 136 1.38 -6.88 1.63
N GLN A 137 1.67 -8.16 1.47
CA GLN A 137 3.05 -8.64 1.32
C GLN A 137 3.75 -7.96 0.13
N TYR A 138 3.10 -7.91 -1.03
CA TYR A 138 3.67 -7.31 -2.25
C TYR A 138 3.98 -5.81 -2.14
N VAL A 139 3.14 -5.05 -1.41
CA VAL A 139 3.30 -3.60 -1.27
C VAL A 139 4.31 -3.21 -0.18
N TYR A 140 4.54 -4.08 0.81
CA TYR A 140 5.45 -3.80 1.93
C TYR A 140 6.82 -4.50 1.83
N GLU A 141 6.99 -5.49 0.95
CA GLU A 141 8.26 -6.21 0.73
C GLU A 141 9.08 -5.70 -0.50
N GLN A 142 8.63 -4.62 -1.16
CA GLN A 142 9.40 -3.89 -2.19
C GLN A 142 10.17 -2.72 -1.60
#